data_AF-A0AAV8XRG5-F1
#
_entry.id   AF-A0AAV8XRG5-F1
#
_cell.length_a   1.000
_cell.length_b   1.000
_cell.length_c   1.000
_cell.angle_alpha   90.00
_cell.angle_beta   90.00
_cell.angle_gamma   90.00
#
_symmetry.space_group_name_H-M   'P 1'
#
loop_
_entity.id
_entity.type
_entity.pdbx_description
1 polymer ?
#
loop_
_entity_poly.entity_id
_entity_poly.type
_entity_poly.pdbx_seq_one_letter_code
_entity_poly.pdbx_strand_id
1 'polypeptide(L)'
;MLLIENIKLADIEENARAILAEQKQDEKFSEIIVSCKSLSHYEGRTFKTLLPQILAAIIVASYHIVVGVSLAFSAILIPNLEPNITNGNNTNEITATKAECSWIASVIVIVVPIGAIIGGFFMDGIGRLNTIKLAAIPSALGWALIATAQNVPMIIIGRLLTGFASAWGTSPAIVYITEIARADMRGSLISSAPAFASLGE
;
A
#
# COMPACT_ATOMS: atom_id res chain seq x y z
N MET A 1 -71.26 -18.17 5.13
CA MET A 1 -70.47 -19.43 5.14
C MET A 1 -69.34 -19.35 4.12
N LEU A 2 -69.63 -19.18 2.82
CA LEU A 2 -68.62 -19.06 1.74
C LEU A 2 -67.57 -17.96 1.96
N LEU A 3 -67.95 -16.81 2.52
CA LEU A 3 -67.03 -15.69 2.75
C LEU A 3 -65.98 -15.99 3.85
N ILE A 4 -66.37 -16.74 4.90
CA ILE A 4 -65.47 -17.15 5.98
C ILE A 4 -64.50 -18.24 5.49
N GLU A 5 -64.97 -19.10 4.59
CA GLU A 5 -64.18 -20.18 4.01
C GLU A 5 -63.11 -19.63 3.04
N ASN A 6 -63.45 -18.63 2.23
CA ASN A 6 -62.51 -17.93 1.36
C ASN A 6 -61.42 -17.17 2.13
N ILE A 7 -61.76 -16.54 3.26
CA ILE A 7 -60.78 -15.86 4.11
C ILE A 7 -59.81 -16.87 4.73
N LYS A 8 -60.31 -18.01 5.23
CA LYS A 8 -59.46 -19.08 5.75
C LYS A 8 -58.53 -19.67 4.68
N LEU A 9 -59.02 -19.85 3.46
CA LEU A 9 -58.21 -20.34 2.34
C LEU A 9 -57.10 -19.35 1.96
N ALA A 10 -57.40 -18.05 1.96
CA ALA A 10 -56.41 -17.00 1.71
C ALA A 10 -55.31 -16.96 2.78
N ASP A 11 -55.68 -17.05 4.06
CA ASP A 11 -54.73 -17.13 5.18
C ASP A 11 -53.84 -18.37 5.08
N ILE A 12 -54.41 -19.51 4.68
CA ILE A 12 -53.66 -20.77 4.49
C ILE A 12 -52.64 -20.62 3.35
N GLU A 13 -53.03 -20.03 2.22
CA GLU A 13 -52.11 -19.79 1.11
C GLU A 13 -51.01 -18.79 1.45
N GLU A 14 -51.32 -17.72 2.18
CA GLU A 14 -50.33 -16.74 2.63
C GLU A 14 -49.31 -17.37 3.57
N ASN A 15 -49.78 -18.17 4.54
CA ASN A 15 -48.91 -18.88 5.47
C ASN A 15 -48.05 -19.93 4.73
N ALA A 16 -48.60 -20.63 3.73
CA ALA A 16 -47.84 -21.55 2.89
C ALA A 16 -46.75 -20.83 2.07
N ARG A 17 -47.05 -19.64 1.51
CA ARG A 17 -46.06 -18.82 0.80
C ARG A 17 -44.95 -18.32 1.73
N ALA A 18 -45.28 -17.94 2.95
CA ALA A 18 -44.30 -17.52 3.96
C ALA A 18 -43.34 -18.66 4.34
N ILE A 19 -43.87 -19.86 4.58
CA ILE A 19 -43.08 -21.06 4.87
C ILE A 19 -42.12 -21.40 3.73
N LEU A 20 -42.57 -21.31 2.47
CA LEU A 20 -41.71 -21.57 1.30
C LEU A 20 -40.59 -20.52 1.16
N ALA A 21 -40.86 -19.26 1.50
CA ALA A 21 -39.85 -18.21 1.47
C ALA A 21 -38.77 -18.43 2.55
N GLU A 22 -39.17 -18.84 3.75
CA GLU A 22 -38.27 -19.18 4.85
C GLU A 22 -37.39 -20.39 4.51
N GLN A 23 -37.97 -21.46 3.99
CA GLN A 23 -37.24 -22.65 3.53
C GLN A 23 -36.21 -22.32 2.45
N LYS A 24 -36.57 -21.48 1.47
CA LYS A 24 -35.66 -21.05 0.41
C LYS A 24 -34.51 -20.19 0.96
N GLN A 25 -34.79 -19.40 2.00
CA GLN A 25 -33.76 -18.60 2.66
C GLN A 25 -32.78 -19.50 3.43
N ASP A 26 -33.26 -20.53 4.11
CA ASP A 26 -32.45 -21.50 4.85
C ASP A 26 -31.59 -22.36 3.92
N GLU A 27 -32.13 -22.81 2.79
CA GLU A 27 -31.36 -23.52 1.77
C GLU A 27 -30.21 -22.66 1.24
N LYS A 28 -30.50 -21.39 0.91
CA LYS A 28 -29.49 -20.44 0.45
C LYS A 28 -28.43 -20.17 1.52
N PHE A 29 -28.83 -20.10 2.79
CA PHE A 29 -27.91 -19.92 3.91
C PHE A 29 -27.01 -21.15 4.13
N SER A 30 -27.59 -22.35 4.03
CA SER A 30 -26.86 -23.62 4.10
C SER A 30 -25.84 -23.74 2.98
N GLU A 31 -26.21 -23.36 1.75
CA GLU A 31 -25.30 -23.36 0.60
C GLU A 31 -24.11 -22.41 0.81
N ILE A 32 -24.35 -21.21 1.37
CA ILE A 32 -23.28 -20.28 1.76
C ILE A 32 -22.36 -20.91 2.81
N ILE A 33 -22.92 -21.55 3.86
CA ILE A 33 -22.11 -22.21 4.91
C ILE A 33 -21.26 -23.33 4.33
N VAL A 34 -21.83 -24.18 3.47
CA VAL A 34 -21.12 -25.30 2.85
C VAL A 34 -20.01 -24.78 1.93
N SER A 35 -20.28 -23.72 1.15
CA SER A 35 -19.28 -23.06 0.30
C SER A 35 -18.12 -22.50 1.13
N CYS A 36 -18.42 -21.78 2.21
CA CYS A 36 -17.42 -21.25 3.15
C CYS A 36 -16.58 -22.38 3.77
N LYS A 37 -17.22 -23.48 4.19
CA LYS A 37 -16.54 -24.63 4.78
C LYS A 37 -15.63 -25.33 3.76
N SER A 38 -16.11 -25.52 2.53
CA SER A 38 -15.36 -26.12 1.42
C SER A 38 -14.12 -25.30 1.05
N LEU A 39 -14.28 -23.97 0.92
CA LEU A 39 -13.17 -23.05 0.68
C LEU A 39 -12.11 -23.15 1.79
N SER A 40 -12.51 -23.16 3.06
CA SER A 40 -11.58 -23.30 4.19
C SER A 40 -10.81 -24.64 4.19
N HIS A 41 -11.41 -25.69 3.63
CA HIS A 41 -10.82 -27.03 3.56
C HIS A 41 -9.83 -27.16 2.40
N TYR A 42 -10.11 -26.55 1.25
CA TYR A 42 -9.17 -26.45 0.12
C TYR A 42 -7.96 -25.58 0.46
N GLU A 43 -8.17 -24.57 1.30
CA GLU A 43 -7.13 -23.71 1.85
C GLU A 43 -6.34 -24.41 2.98
N GLY A 44 -5.86 -25.63 2.71
CA GLY A 44 -5.14 -26.47 3.65
C GLY A 44 -4.14 -25.64 4.46
N ARG A 45 -4.33 -25.61 5.79
CA ARG A 45 -3.51 -24.87 6.76
C ARG A 45 -2.15 -25.52 6.96
N THR A 46 -1.44 -25.79 5.87
CA THR A 46 -0.11 -26.36 5.93
C THR A 46 0.88 -25.23 5.83
N PHE A 47 1.79 -25.10 6.79
CA PHE A 47 2.83 -24.05 6.79
C PHE A 47 3.60 -23.95 5.45
N LYS A 48 3.73 -25.08 4.73
CA LYS A 48 4.36 -25.16 3.41
C LYS A 48 3.65 -24.34 2.31
N THR A 49 2.33 -24.12 2.40
CA THR A 49 1.58 -23.28 1.44
C THR A 49 1.61 -21.80 1.80
N LEU A 50 1.86 -21.49 3.08
CA LEU A 50 1.96 -20.12 3.62
C LEU A 50 3.35 -19.51 3.38
N LEU A 51 4.40 -20.33 3.47
CA LEU A 51 5.79 -19.88 3.30
C LEU A 51 6.04 -19.05 2.02
N PRO A 52 5.61 -19.46 0.80
CA PRO A 52 5.85 -18.65 -0.39
C PRO A 52 5.14 -17.29 -0.35
N GLN A 53 3.95 -17.19 0.26
CA GLN A 53 3.23 -15.92 0.42
C GLN A 53 3.94 -14.99 1.39
N ILE A 54 4.41 -15.55 2.53
CA ILE A 54 5.18 -14.80 3.53
C ILE A 54 6.48 -14.29 2.91
N LEU A 55 7.22 -15.14 2.19
CA LEU A 55 8.47 -14.75 1.53
C LEU A 55 8.23 -13.68 0.46
N ALA A 56 7.22 -13.84 -0.40
CA ALA A 56 6.89 -12.86 -1.42
C ALA A 56 6.46 -11.52 -0.80
N ALA A 57 5.68 -11.55 0.29
CA ALA A 57 5.27 -10.36 1.01
C ALA A 57 6.46 -9.65 1.66
N ILE A 58 7.39 -10.37 2.29
CA ILE A 58 8.61 -9.80 2.88
C ILE A 58 9.49 -9.15 1.81
N ILE A 59 9.69 -9.82 0.68
CA ILE A 59 10.49 -9.29 -0.45
C ILE A 59 9.89 -7.97 -0.94
N VAL A 60 8.58 -7.93 -1.15
CA VAL A 60 7.90 -6.72 -1.64
C VAL A 60 7.83 -5.64 -0.55
N ALA A 61 7.64 -6.02 0.71
CA ALA A 61 7.61 -5.11 1.84
C ALA A 61 8.98 -4.45 2.10
N SER A 62 10.09 -5.11 1.78
CA SER A 62 11.45 -4.55 1.91
C SER A 62 11.64 -3.21 1.17
N TYR A 63 10.86 -2.95 0.12
CA TYR A 63 10.87 -1.66 -0.57
C TYR A 63 10.53 -0.48 0.38
N HIS A 64 9.70 -0.72 1.39
CA HIS A 64 9.30 0.32 2.35
C HIS A 64 10.47 0.81 3.21
N ILE A 65 11.55 0.04 3.37
CA ILE A 65 12.78 0.50 4.03
C ILE A 65 13.31 1.76 3.34
N VAL A 66 13.39 1.74 2.01
CA VAL A 66 13.90 2.88 1.21
C VAL A 66 13.03 4.12 1.41
N VAL A 67 11.73 3.92 1.63
CA VAL A 67 10.78 5.00 1.89
C VAL A 67 11.00 5.61 3.27
N GLY A 68 11.20 4.78 4.30
CA GLY A 68 11.57 5.24 5.64
C GLY A 68 12.85 6.08 5.62
N VAL A 69 13.91 5.56 4.96
CA VAL A 69 15.17 6.29 4.76
C VAL A 69 14.92 7.63 4.07
N SER A 70 14.08 7.65 3.04
CA SER A 70 13.74 8.88 2.33
C SER A 70 12.99 9.88 3.23
N LEU A 71 12.13 9.45 4.14
CA LEU A 71 11.42 10.35 5.06
C LEU A 71 12.39 10.93 6.12
N ALA A 72 13.22 10.09 6.73
CA ALA A 72 14.20 10.52 7.74
C ALA A 72 15.33 11.39 7.18
N PHE A 73 15.68 11.22 5.90
CA PHE A 73 16.82 11.91 5.27
C PHE A 73 16.79 13.44 5.42
N SER A 74 15.62 14.07 5.31
CA SER A 74 15.51 15.53 5.46
C SER A 74 15.94 16.01 6.85
N ALA A 75 15.67 15.24 7.91
CA ALA A 75 16.02 15.60 9.28
C ALA A 75 17.55 15.58 9.50
N ILE A 76 18.26 14.68 8.82
CA ILE A 76 19.73 14.57 8.89
C ILE A 76 20.38 15.63 8.00
N LEU A 77 19.82 15.88 6.81
CA LEU A 77 20.42 16.78 5.82
C LEU A 77 20.32 18.25 6.22
N ILE A 78 19.16 18.73 6.69
CA ILE A 78 18.91 20.16 6.91
C ILE A 78 19.93 20.82 7.86
N PRO A 79 20.27 20.26 9.04
CA PRO A 79 21.26 20.85 9.94
C PRO A 79 22.65 21.02 9.30
N ASN A 80 23.00 20.17 8.33
CA ASN A 80 24.27 20.23 7.61
C ASN A 80 24.26 21.29 6.49
N LEU A 81 23.08 21.68 5.99
CA LEU A 81 22.92 22.71 4.96
C LEU A 81 22.76 24.11 5.54
N GLU A 82 22.33 24.24 6.79
CA GLU A 82 22.21 25.55 7.44
C GLU A 82 23.59 26.17 7.69
N PRO A 83 23.77 27.47 7.43
CA PRO A 83 25.04 28.15 7.64
C PRO A 83 25.39 28.17 9.13
N ASN A 84 26.32 27.32 9.54
CA ASN A 84 26.89 27.26 10.89
C ASN A 84 28.33 27.81 10.90
N ILE A 85 28.82 28.19 12.09
CA ILE A 85 30.17 28.77 12.31
C ILE A 85 31.28 27.86 11.73
N THR A 86 31.05 26.55 11.62
CA THR A 86 31.95 25.54 11.05
C THR A 86 32.05 25.54 9.52
N ASN A 87 31.04 26.06 8.80
CA ASN A 87 30.98 26.03 7.33
C ASN A 87 31.52 27.33 6.70
N GLY A 88 31.93 28.31 7.52
CA GLY A 88 32.35 29.65 7.08
C GLY A 88 33.69 29.71 6.35
N ASN A 89 34.43 28.59 6.27
CA ASN A 89 35.82 28.51 5.82
C ASN A 89 36.07 27.51 4.69
N ASN A 90 35.07 26.70 4.29
CA ASN A 90 35.19 25.73 3.19
C ASN A 90 34.34 26.17 2.00
N THR A 91 34.95 26.60 0.90
CA THR A 91 34.25 27.08 -0.32
C THR A 91 33.51 26.00 -1.11
N ASN A 92 33.57 24.74 -0.66
CA ASN A 92 33.04 23.57 -1.38
C ASN A 92 31.82 22.92 -0.69
N GLU A 93 31.32 23.51 0.40
CA GLU A 93 30.14 23.00 1.11
C GLU A 93 28.86 23.68 0.62
N ILE A 94 27.81 22.88 0.37
CA ILE A 94 26.50 23.38 -0.06
C ILE A 94 25.80 24.03 1.14
N THR A 95 25.53 25.32 1.05
CA THR A 95 24.72 26.04 2.03
C THR A 95 23.33 26.31 1.47
N ALA A 96 22.29 26.16 2.28
CA ALA A 96 20.90 26.42 1.91
C ALA A 96 20.28 27.48 2.82
N THR A 97 19.43 28.32 2.23
CA THR A 97 18.57 29.25 2.95
C THR A 97 17.45 28.49 3.67
N LYS A 98 16.85 29.14 4.68
CA LYS A 98 15.68 28.57 5.39
C LYS A 98 14.52 28.22 4.45
N ALA A 99 14.31 29.00 3.39
CA ALA A 99 13.29 28.74 2.39
C ALA A 99 13.60 27.46 1.59
N GLU A 100 14.86 27.27 1.19
CA GLU A 100 15.32 26.07 0.49
C GLU A 100 15.23 24.81 1.36
N CYS A 101 15.63 24.89 2.64
CA CYS A 101 15.42 23.79 3.59
C CYS A 101 13.94 23.40 3.72
N SER A 102 13.05 24.40 3.74
CA SER A 102 11.60 24.17 3.81
C SER A 102 11.08 23.45 2.56
N TRP A 103 11.60 23.80 1.37
CA TRP A 103 11.31 23.07 0.14
C TRP A 103 11.82 21.63 0.18
N ILE A 104 13.08 21.40 0.61
CA ILE A 104 13.66 20.05 0.73
C ILE A 104 12.83 19.15 1.66
N ALA A 105 12.29 19.69 2.75
CA ALA A 105 11.46 18.96 3.70
C ALA A 105 10.06 18.62 3.15
N SER A 106 9.41 19.57 2.45
CA SER A 106 8.00 19.46 2.05
C SER A 106 7.78 18.82 0.68
N VAL A 107 8.79 18.85 -0.20
CA VAL A 107 8.65 18.46 -1.62
C VAL A 107 8.13 17.03 -1.82
N ILE A 108 8.54 16.07 -0.99
CA ILE A 108 8.06 14.68 -1.09
C ILE A 108 6.57 14.61 -0.82
N VAL A 109 6.08 15.30 0.21
CA VAL A 109 4.66 15.31 0.59
C VAL A 109 3.79 15.88 -0.55
N ILE A 110 4.32 16.85 -1.30
CA ILE A 110 3.65 17.45 -2.45
C ILE A 110 3.64 16.50 -3.65
N VAL A 111 4.73 15.76 -3.90
CA VAL A 111 4.85 14.88 -5.06
C VAL A 111 4.12 13.56 -4.90
N VAL A 112 4.09 12.99 -3.70
CA VAL A 112 3.53 11.65 -3.47
C VAL A 112 2.08 11.51 -3.99
N PRO A 113 1.14 12.45 -3.75
CA PRO A 113 -0.21 12.36 -4.32
C PRO A 113 -0.23 12.35 -5.85
N ILE A 114 0.58 13.19 -6.49
CA ILE A 114 0.70 13.26 -7.96
C ILE A 114 1.30 11.95 -8.48
N GLY A 115 2.35 11.47 -7.84
CA GLY A 115 2.99 10.20 -8.12
C GLY A 115 2.05 9.01 -7.94
N ALA A 116 1.15 9.04 -6.96
CA ALA A 116 0.19 7.96 -6.72
C ALA A 116 -0.84 7.86 -7.85
N ILE A 117 -1.34 8.99 -8.36
CA ILE A 117 -2.26 9.01 -9.52
C ILE A 117 -1.57 8.40 -10.74
N ILE A 118 -0.36 8.86 -11.06
CA ILE A 118 0.43 8.35 -12.19
C ILE A 118 0.77 6.86 -11.99
N GLY A 119 1.13 6.50 -10.76
CA GLY A 119 1.45 5.12 -10.35
C GLY A 119 0.25 4.18 -10.51
N GLY A 120 -0.97 4.66 -10.29
CA GLY A 120 -2.20 3.92 -10.55
C GLY A 120 -2.33 3.52 -12.02
N PHE A 121 -2.11 4.47 -12.94
CA PHE A 121 -2.12 4.16 -14.38
C PHE A 121 -1.06 3.14 -14.78
N PHE A 122 0.15 3.22 -14.23
CA PHE A 122 1.18 2.19 -14.44
C PHE A 122 0.75 0.84 -13.87
N MET A 123 0.19 0.82 -12.66
CA MET A 123 -0.28 -0.38 -11.99
C MET A 123 -1.33 -1.12 -12.81
N ASP A 124 -2.25 -0.39 -13.44
CA ASP A 124 -3.31 -0.94 -14.28
C ASP A 124 -2.80 -1.38 -15.66
N GLY A 125 -1.81 -0.68 -16.23
CA GLY A 125 -1.27 -0.97 -17.56
C GLY A 125 -0.23 -2.09 -17.61
N ILE A 126 0.82 -1.99 -16.79
CA ILE A 126 1.97 -2.93 -16.81
C ILE A 126 1.93 -3.97 -15.68
N GLY A 127 0.98 -3.84 -14.76
CA GLY A 127 0.81 -4.71 -13.60
C GLY A 127 1.59 -4.26 -12.36
N ARG A 128 1.21 -4.83 -11.22
CA ARG A 128 1.68 -4.43 -9.88
C ARG A 128 3.18 -4.64 -9.70
N LEU A 129 3.67 -5.85 -9.95
CA LEU A 129 5.08 -6.20 -9.75
C LEU A 129 6.02 -5.42 -10.69
N ASN A 130 5.59 -5.19 -11.92
CA ASN A 130 6.39 -4.41 -12.88
C ASN A 130 6.42 -2.93 -12.51
N THR A 131 5.35 -2.40 -11.91
CA THR A 131 5.33 -1.03 -11.38
C THR A 131 6.31 -0.86 -10.21
N ILE A 132 6.42 -1.86 -9.32
CA ILE A 132 7.43 -1.86 -8.25
C ILE A 132 8.84 -1.86 -8.83
N LYS A 133 9.10 -2.69 -9.85
CA LYS A 133 10.40 -2.70 -10.55
C LYS A 133 10.70 -1.37 -11.23
N LEU A 134 9.69 -0.75 -11.85
CA LEU A 134 9.80 0.57 -12.46
C LEU A 134 10.20 1.62 -11.41
N ALA A 135 9.66 1.54 -10.19
CA ALA A 135 9.97 2.46 -9.10
C ALA A 135 11.45 2.43 -8.67
N ALA A 136 12.16 1.33 -8.91
CA ALA A 136 13.60 1.23 -8.63
C ALA A 136 14.44 2.21 -9.47
N ILE A 137 14.01 2.55 -10.68
CA ILE A 137 14.71 3.46 -11.59
C ILE A 137 14.76 4.89 -11.03
N PRO A 138 13.63 5.57 -10.77
CA PRO A 138 13.65 6.91 -10.17
C PRO A 138 14.22 6.89 -8.74
N SER A 139 14.11 5.77 -8.00
CA SER A 139 14.74 5.63 -6.69
C SER A 139 16.27 5.72 -6.79
N ALA A 140 16.87 4.89 -7.64
CA ALA A 140 18.32 4.86 -7.84
C ALA A 140 18.84 6.19 -8.39
N LEU A 141 18.15 6.77 -9.38
CA LEU A 141 18.50 8.07 -9.95
C LEU A 141 18.38 9.20 -8.92
N GLY A 142 17.32 9.20 -8.11
CA GLY A 142 17.12 10.19 -7.05
C GLY A 142 18.23 10.17 -6.02
N TRP A 143 18.56 8.98 -5.51
CA TRP A 143 19.66 8.82 -4.54
C TRP A 143 21.04 9.12 -5.13
N ALA A 144 21.30 8.73 -6.39
CA ALA A 144 22.55 9.06 -7.07
C ALA A 144 22.70 10.58 -7.27
N LEU A 145 21.61 11.28 -7.61
CA LEU A 145 21.61 12.73 -7.80
C LEU A 145 21.82 13.47 -6.46
N ILE A 146 21.23 12.98 -5.38
CA ILE A 146 21.47 13.51 -4.03
C ILE A 146 22.94 13.29 -3.62
N ALA A 147 23.48 12.10 -3.86
CA ALA A 147 24.87 11.77 -3.48
C ALA A 147 25.92 12.57 -4.25
N THR A 148 25.61 12.99 -5.48
CA THR A 148 26.50 13.79 -6.35
C THR A 148 26.09 15.27 -6.41
N ALA A 149 25.20 15.71 -5.52
CA ALA A 149 24.68 17.06 -5.55
C ALA A 149 25.80 18.08 -5.34
N GLN A 150 25.78 19.13 -6.16
CA GLN A 150 26.69 20.29 -6.07
C GLN A 150 25.95 21.57 -5.69
N ASN A 151 24.63 21.54 -5.68
CA ASN A 151 23.77 22.66 -5.38
C ASN A 151 22.41 22.17 -4.83
N VAL A 152 21.69 23.06 -4.16
CA VAL A 152 20.38 22.79 -3.57
C VAL A 152 19.35 22.29 -4.60
N PRO A 153 19.23 22.86 -5.81
CA PRO A 153 18.28 22.36 -6.80
C PRO A 153 18.49 20.89 -7.17
N MET A 154 19.72 20.39 -7.27
CA MET A 154 20.00 18.97 -7.51
C MET A 154 19.43 18.09 -6.40
N ILE A 155 19.55 18.52 -5.14
CA ILE A 155 18.94 17.83 -3.99
C ILE A 155 17.42 17.81 -4.16
N ILE A 156 16.79 18.96 -4.44
CA ILE A 156 15.34 19.05 -4.61
C ILE A 156 14.86 18.13 -5.75
N ILE A 157 15.55 18.11 -6.89
CA ILE A 157 15.22 17.21 -8.02
C ILE A 157 15.38 15.75 -7.59
N GLY A 158 16.43 15.43 -6.85
CA GLY A 158 16.62 14.10 -6.29
C GLY A 158 15.46 13.68 -5.38
N ARG A 159 15.00 14.60 -4.51
CA ARG A 159 13.83 14.40 -3.63
C ARG A 159 12.53 14.22 -4.42
N LEU A 160 12.35 14.95 -5.53
CA LEU A 160 11.21 14.76 -6.44
C LEU A 160 11.20 13.32 -6.98
N LEU A 161 12.36 12.84 -7.46
CA LEU A 161 12.50 11.48 -8.00
C LEU A 161 12.25 10.40 -6.93
N THR A 162 12.83 10.55 -5.72
CA THR A 162 12.56 9.60 -4.62
C THR A 162 11.11 9.65 -4.14
N GLY A 163 10.44 10.81 -4.24
CA GLY A 163 9.01 10.96 -3.97
C GLY A 163 8.16 10.17 -4.97
N PHE A 164 8.42 10.29 -6.28
CA PHE A 164 7.75 9.48 -7.31
C PHE A 164 8.01 8.00 -7.11
N ALA A 165 9.27 7.62 -6.87
CA ALA A 165 9.63 6.25 -6.56
C ALA A 165 8.88 5.72 -5.34
N SER A 166 8.75 6.50 -4.28
CA SER A 166 8.01 6.11 -3.08
C SER A 166 6.57 5.79 -3.43
N ALA A 167 5.87 6.65 -4.16
CA ALA A 167 4.49 6.42 -4.55
C ALA A 167 4.31 5.18 -5.44
N TRP A 168 5.20 5.00 -6.42
CA TRP A 168 5.14 3.88 -7.38
C TRP A 168 5.58 2.55 -6.79
N GLY A 169 6.31 2.54 -5.68
CA GLY A 169 6.68 1.29 -5.02
C GLY A 169 5.75 0.91 -3.88
N THR A 170 5.34 1.84 -3.01
CA THR A 170 4.50 1.52 -1.84
C THR A 170 3.10 1.10 -2.25
N SER A 171 2.45 1.86 -3.13
CA SER A 171 1.04 1.63 -3.48
C SER A 171 0.87 0.26 -4.16
N PRO A 172 1.65 -0.11 -5.20
CA PRO A 172 1.55 -1.44 -5.79
C PRO A 172 2.09 -2.54 -4.88
N ALA A 173 3.01 -2.26 -3.95
CA ALA A 173 3.47 -3.24 -2.97
C ALA A 173 2.36 -3.69 -2.03
N ILE A 174 1.59 -2.75 -1.47
CA ILE A 174 0.44 -3.09 -0.63
C ILE A 174 -0.60 -3.89 -1.44
N VAL A 175 -0.93 -3.44 -2.65
CA VAL A 175 -1.88 -4.14 -3.52
C VAL A 175 -1.39 -5.56 -3.83
N TYR A 176 -0.14 -5.72 -4.23
CA TYR A 176 0.44 -7.03 -4.52
C TYR A 176 0.38 -7.97 -3.30
N ILE A 177 0.77 -7.49 -2.12
CA ILE A 177 0.65 -8.25 -0.86
C ILE A 177 -0.80 -8.70 -0.65
N THR A 178 -1.77 -7.82 -0.91
CA THR A 178 -3.19 -8.14 -0.74
C THR A 178 -3.75 -9.13 -1.75
N GLU A 179 -3.17 -9.20 -2.95
CA GLU A 179 -3.58 -10.11 -4.02
C GLU A 179 -3.06 -11.53 -3.78
N ILE A 180 -1.87 -11.67 -3.22
CA ILE A 180 -1.25 -12.98 -2.95
C ILE A 180 -1.63 -13.55 -1.59
N ALA A 181 -2.07 -12.70 -0.65
CA ALA A 181 -2.34 -13.10 0.72
C ALA A 181 -3.67 -13.81 0.85
N ARG A 182 -3.66 -14.92 1.60
CA ARG A 182 -4.89 -15.55 2.13
C ARG A 182 -5.69 -14.58 3.00
N ALA A 183 -7.01 -14.73 3.02
CA ALA A 183 -7.93 -13.82 3.69
C ALA A 183 -7.67 -13.68 5.20
N ASP A 184 -7.24 -14.76 5.87
CA ASP A 184 -6.92 -14.81 7.30
C ASP A 184 -5.58 -14.15 7.65
N MET A 185 -4.61 -14.21 6.75
CA MET A 185 -3.24 -13.68 6.95
C MET A 185 -3.05 -12.26 6.39
N ARG A 186 -3.98 -11.79 5.56
CA ARG A 186 -3.86 -10.53 4.80
C ARG A 186 -3.55 -9.34 5.70
N GLY A 187 -4.22 -9.22 6.84
CA GLY A 187 -3.97 -8.14 7.80
C GLY A 187 -2.53 -8.17 8.32
N SER A 188 -2.05 -9.35 8.75
CA SER A 188 -0.68 -9.52 9.25
C SER A 188 0.37 -9.25 8.17
N LEU A 189 0.14 -9.70 6.93
CA LEU A 189 1.10 -9.46 5.84
C LEU A 189 1.15 -7.99 5.44
N ILE A 190 0.01 -7.29 5.41
CA ILE A 190 -0.02 -5.84 5.17
C ILE A 190 0.73 -5.08 6.28
N SER A 191 0.63 -5.53 7.54
CA SER A 191 1.33 -4.90 8.66
C SER A 191 2.86 -4.97 8.57
N SER A 192 3.42 -5.82 7.72
CA SER A 192 4.86 -5.83 7.47
C SER A 192 5.34 -4.52 6.82
N ALA A 193 4.54 -3.88 5.97
CA ALA A 193 4.91 -2.65 5.28
C ALA A 193 5.28 -1.49 6.22
N PRO A 194 4.44 -1.09 7.19
CA PRO A 194 4.82 -0.05 8.16
C PRO A 194 5.99 -0.48 9.06
N ALA A 195 6.14 -1.78 9.37
CA ALA A 195 7.31 -2.26 10.11
C ALA A 195 8.61 -2.04 9.33
N PHE A 196 8.62 -2.35 8.04
CA PHE A 196 9.77 -2.10 7.17
C PHE A 196 10.03 -0.61 6.94
N ALA A 197 8.99 0.23 6.85
CA ALA A 197 9.17 1.68 6.81
C ALA A 197 9.84 2.19 8.09
N SER A 198 9.39 1.73 9.26
CA SER A 198 9.95 2.12 10.56
C SER A 198 11.40 1.66 10.75
N LEU A 199 11.81 0.57 10.10
CA LEU A 199 13.22 0.13 10.11
C LEU A 199 14.15 1.03 9.28
N GLY A 200 13.59 1.83 8.37
CA GLY A 200 14.36 2.76 7.55
C GLY A 200 14.45 4.18 8.11
N GLU A 201 13.54 4.58 9.01
CA GLU A 201 13.52 5.89 9.68
C GLU A 201 14.54 5.97 10.82
#